data_AF-A0A377I9G3-F1
#
_entry.id   AF-A0A377I9G3-F1
#
_cell.length_a   1.000
_cell.length_b   1.000
_cell.length_c   1.000
_cell.angle_alpha   90.00
_cell.angle_beta   90.00
_cell.angle_gamma   90.00
#
_symmetry.space_group_name_H-M   'P 1'
#
loop_
_entity.id
_entity.type
_entity.pdbx_description
1 polymer ?
#
loop_
_entity_poly.entity_id
_entity_poly.type
_entity_poly.pdbx_seq_one_letter_code
_entity_poly.pdbx_strand_id
1 'polypeptide(L)'
;MNFWYQSDIKAVLLKGVLSPFALLFWLITKLRKALYQRGILPSYKAPVPVVIVGNLSVGGNGKTPVVIWLVQQLQQQGVKVGVISRGYGSKATHYPRLVAVQDNPIETGDEPLLIAKRTNAPVCISPNRQQAIEHLLKHFPCDVIISDDGLQHYKLQRDKEIVVIDAQRQFGNGCVLPAGPLREPPSRLNSVDWIINNGGATPFSSSVMTLIPKYAIHLQTGETRLLADFAQQRITAVAGIGNPQRFFTMLQGLNIVVAESHAFQDHQAYTLDLFEKFDKNRPLFMTEKDAVKCQVFAQPNWWYVPVDAEIASDESQGFIADLIQRIKENQQNIAL
;
A
#
# COMPACT_ATOMS: atom_id res chain seq x y z
N MET A 1 2.20 -17.56 4.26
CA MET A 1 1.52 -18.76 4.81
C MET A 1 0.26 -19.00 3.99
N ASN A 2 0.24 -20.01 3.10
CA ASN A 2 -0.86 -20.22 2.15
C ASN A 2 -2.13 -20.78 2.81
N PHE A 3 -2.03 -21.42 3.98
CA PHE A 3 -3.15 -22.09 4.63
C PHE A 3 -4.31 -21.15 5.04
N TRP A 4 -4.06 -19.85 5.21
CA TRP A 4 -5.10 -18.86 5.51
C TRP A 4 -6.17 -18.74 4.41
N TYR A 5 -5.85 -19.17 3.20
CA TYR A 5 -6.70 -19.10 2.01
C TYR A 5 -7.02 -20.49 1.45
N GLN A 6 -6.71 -21.56 2.19
CA GLN A 6 -6.94 -22.95 1.80
C GLN A 6 -8.04 -23.57 2.67
N SER A 7 -8.76 -24.52 2.10
CA SER A 7 -9.83 -25.27 2.77
C SER A 7 -9.47 -26.75 2.98
N ASP A 8 -8.22 -27.15 2.74
CA ASP A 8 -7.77 -28.52 2.95
C ASP A 8 -7.71 -28.91 4.44
N ILE A 9 -7.69 -30.21 4.70
CA ILE A 9 -7.71 -30.77 6.06
C ILE A 9 -6.54 -30.24 6.91
N LYS A 10 -5.35 -30.06 6.31
CA LYS A 10 -4.17 -29.57 7.05
C LYS A 10 -4.38 -28.11 7.46
N ALA A 11 -4.93 -27.28 6.57
CA ALA A 11 -5.27 -25.89 6.86
C ALA A 11 -6.32 -25.78 7.99
N VAL A 12 -7.34 -26.65 7.98
CA VAL A 12 -8.37 -26.69 9.04
C VAL A 12 -7.78 -27.10 10.39
N LEU A 13 -6.94 -28.15 10.42
CA LEU A 13 -6.27 -28.59 11.65
C LEU A 13 -5.35 -27.50 12.20
N LEU A 14 -4.53 -26.88 11.34
CA LEU A 14 -3.63 -25.82 11.75
C LEU A 14 -4.38 -24.58 12.27
N LYS A 15 -5.50 -24.22 11.63
CA LYS A 15 -6.42 -23.18 12.13
C LYS A 15 -6.93 -23.52 13.54
N GLY A 16 -7.33 -24.78 13.78
CA GLY A 16 -7.78 -25.25 15.08
C GLY A 16 -6.70 -25.08 16.16
N VAL A 17 -5.48 -25.56 15.89
CA VAL A 17 -4.32 -25.45 16.79
C VAL A 17 -3.96 -24.01 17.09
N LEU A 18 -4.05 -23.10 16.11
CA LEU A 18 -3.71 -21.69 16.27
C LEU A 18 -4.85 -20.84 16.86
N SER A 19 -6.05 -21.38 16.97
CA SER A 19 -7.24 -20.64 17.41
C SER A 19 -7.16 -20.05 18.83
N PRO A 20 -6.54 -20.70 19.84
CA PRO A 20 -6.39 -20.10 21.17
C PRO A 20 -5.48 -18.86 21.14
N PHE A 21 -4.43 -18.89 20.33
CA PHE A 21 -3.54 -17.74 20.13
C PHE A 21 -4.25 -16.60 19.39
N ALA A 22 -5.13 -16.93 18.44
CA ALA A 22 -5.94 -15.94 17.74
C ALA A 22 -6.96 -15.28 18.68
N LEU A 23 -7.57 -16.04 19.59
CA LEU A 23 -8.44 -15.49 20.64
C LEU A 23 -7.68 -14.53 21.55
N LEU A 24 -6.48 -14.93 22.00
CA LEU A 24 -5.63 -14.07 22.83
C LEU A 24 -5.25 -12.77 22.09
N PHE A 25 -4.83 -12.88 20.83
CA PHE A 25 -4.52 -11.72 19.99
C PHE A 25 -5.72 -10.79 19.82
N TRP A 26 -6.91 -11.35 19.56
CA TRP A 26 -8.16 -10.59 19.48
C TRP A 26 -8.50 -9.87 20.78
N LEU A 27 -8.37 -10.54 21.93
CA LEU A 27 -8.64 -9.94 23.24
C LEU A 27 -7.71 -8.75 23.52
N ILE A 28 -6.41 -8.91 23.28
CA ILE A 28 -5.41 -7.86 23.47
C ILE A 28 -5.69 -6.67 22.57
N THR A 29 -5.91 -6.91 21.27
CA THR A 29 -6.16 -5.83 20.29
C THR A 29 -7.48 -5.09 20.56
N LYS A 30 -8.54 -5.82 20.91
CA LYS A 30 -9.85 -5.24 21.28
C LYS A 30 -9.76 -4.40 22.55
N LEU A 31 -9.10 -4.91 23.59
CA LEU A 31 -8.88 -4.16 24.83
C LEU A 31 -8.08 -2.89 24.56
N ARG A 32 -6.95 -3.01 23.85
CA ARG A 32 -6.10 -1.86 23.49
C ARG A 32 -6.89 -0.79 22.73
N LYS A 33 -7.70 -1.18 21.74
CA LYS A 33 -8.58 -0.26 21.01
C LYS A 33 -9.55 0.45 21.95
N ALA A 34 -10.22 -0.28 22.83
CA ALA A 34 -11.19 0.28 23.77
C ALA A 34 -10.53 1.29 24.74
N LEU A 35 -9.30 1.03 25.17
CA LEU A 35 -8.55 1.95 26.04
C LEU A 35 -8.24 3.29 25.34
N TYR A 36 -7.87 3.27 24.05
CA TYR A 36 -7.68 4.51 23.29
C TYR A 36 -9.01 5.25 23.03
N GLN A 37 -10.07 4.52 22.67
CA GLN A 37 -11.38 5.12 22.42
C GLN A 37 -11.98 5.79 23.67
N ARG A 38 -11.67 5.27 24.86
CA ARG A 38 -12.08 5.84 26.15
C ARG A 38 -11.14 6.92 26.67
N GLY A 39 -10.08 7.28 25.92
CA GLY A 39 -9.09 8.28 26.36
C GLY A 39 -8.20 7.83 27.53
N ILE A 40 -8.21 6.55 27.90
CA ILE A 40 -7.38 6.02 29.00
C ILE A 40 -5.91 5.98 28.57
N LEU A 41 -5.64 5.60 27.32
CA LEU A 41 -4.31 5.68 26.73
C LEU A 41 -4.12 7.01 26.00
N PRO A 42 -2.96 7.67 26.16
CA PRO A 42 -2.69 8.95 25.50
C PRO A 42 -2.62 8.78 23.99
N SER A 43 -3.27 9.69 23.27
CA SER A 43 -3.25 9.77 21.80
C SER A 43 -2.77 11.15 21.35
N TYR A 44 -2.17 11.19 20.16
CA TYR A 44 -1.67 12.40 19.52
C TYR A 44 -2.68 12.90 18.49
N LYS A 45 -3.05 14.19 18.59
CA LYS A 45 -3.83 14.90 17.59
C LYS A 45 -2.90 15.80 16.79
N ALA A 46 -2.85 15.62 15.48
CA ALA A 46 -2.08 16.47 14.59
C ALA A 46 -2.73 17.86 14.45
N PRO A 47 -1.96 18.91 14.14
CA PRO A 47 -2.49 20.25 13.90
C PRO A 47 -3.25 20.36 12.56
N VAL A 48 -3.15 19.35 11.70
CA VAL A 48 -3.84 19.27 10.40
C VAL A 48 -4.58 17.94 10.31
N PRO A 49 -5.64 17.84 9.48
CA PRO A 49 -6.40 16.60 9.36
C PRO A 49 -5.53 15.41 8.94
N VAL A 50 -5.85 14.24 9.49
CA VAL A 50 -5.14 12.99 9.20
C VAL A 50 -6.09 11.97 8.58
N VAL A 51 -5.73 11.47 7.40
CA VAL A 51 -6.43 10.40 6.70
C VAL A 51 -5.59 9.13 6.77
N ILE A 52 -6.20 8.02 7.20
CA ILE A 52 -5.55 6.71 7.22
C ILE A 52 -5.97 5.92 5.98
N VAL A 53 -5.02 5.42 5.20
CA VAL A 53 -5.27 4.39 4.18
C VAL A 53 -4.69 3.09 4.69
N GLY A 54 -5.52 2.10 4.97
CA GLY A 54 -5.06 0.84 5.56
C GLY A 54 -5.82 -0.38 5.06
N ASN A 55 -5.50 -1.52 5.67
CA ASN A 55 -6.21 -2.78 5.42
C ASN A 55 -6.38 -3.61 6.69
N LEU A 56 -7.37 -4.52 6.68
CA LEU A 56 -7.66 -5.41 7.81
C LEU A 56 -6.83 -6.69 7.82
N SER A 57 -6.22 -7.09 6.71
CA SER A 57 -5.39 -8.30 6.62
C SER A 57 -3.89 -7.99 6.49
N VAL A 58 -3.04 -9.00 6.67
CA VAL A 58 -1.63 -8.92 6.26
C VAL A 58 -1.50 -9.23 4.76
N GLY A 59 -0.56 -8.57 4.09
CA GLY A 59 -0.28 -8.75 2.66
C GLY A 59 -0.64 -7.54 1.78
N GLY A 60 -0.36 -7.68 0.49
CA GLY A 60 -0.56 -6.64 -0.52
C GLY A 60 -2.00 -6.53 -0.97
N ASN A 61 -2.77 -5.64 -0.32
CA ASN A 61 -4.17 -5.37 -0.69
C ASN A 61 -4.35 -4.21 -1.69
N GLY A 62 -3.25 -3.59 -2.14
CA GLY A 62 -3.29 -2.42 -3.03
C GLY A 62 -3.49 -1.09 -2.31
N LYS A 63 -2.93 -0.95 -1.10
CA LYS A 63 -2.94 0.34 -0.35
C LYS A 63 -2.15 1.42 -1.09
N THR A 64 -0.94 1.12 -1.53
CA THR A 64 -0.04 2.10 -2.15
C THR A 64 -0.66 2.77 -3.38
N PRO A 65 -1.33 2.05 -4.32
CA PRO A 65 -2.09 2.70 -5.38
C PRO A 65 -3.19 3.66 -4.89
N VAL A 66 -3.92 3.31 -3.82
CA VAL A 66 -4.94 4.21 -3.22
C VAL A 66 -4.30 5.45 -2.59
N VAL A 67 -3.15 5.30 -1.91
CA VAL A 67 -2.41 6.45 -1.36
C VAL A 67 -1.97 7.39 -2.49
N ILE A 68 -1.36 6.85 -3.55
CA ILE A 68 -0.92 7.64 -4.72
C ILE A 68 -2.11 8.36 -5.35
N TRP A 69 -3.21 7.64 -5.60
CA TRP A 69 -4.44 8.22 -6.15
C TRP A 69 -4.97 9.36 -5.27
N LEU A 70 -5.10 9.13 -3.95
CA LEU A 70 -5.64 10.14 -3.03
C LEU A 70 -4.76 11.39 -2.98
N VAL A 71 -3.43 11.23 -2.93
CA VAL A 71 -2.49 12.35 -3.00
C VAL A 71 -2.69 13.15 -4.28
N GLN A 72 -2.74 12.48 -5.44
CA GLN A 72 -2.89 13.12 -6.74
C GLN A 72 -4.24 13.84 -6.88
N GLN A 73 -5.34 13.24 -6.42
CA GLN A 73 -6.67 13.88 -6.43
C GLN A 73 -6.68 15.16 -5.60
N LEU A 74 -6.07 15.15 -4.41
CA LEU A 74 -5.99 16.33 -3.56
C LEU A 74 -5.05 17.40 -4.12
N GLN A 75 -3.90 17.01 -4.69
CA GLN A 75 -2.98 17.93 -5.35
C GLN A 75 -3.63 18.62 -6.56
N GLN A 76 -4.48 17.92 -7.33
CA GLN A 76 -5.26 18.52 -8.42
C GLN A 76 -6.22 19.61 -7.94
N GLN A 77 -6.64 19.55 -6.68
CA GLN A 77 -7.46 20.56 -6.01
C GLN A 77 -6.61 21.65 -5.31
N GLY A 78 -5.29 21.66 -5.53
CA GLY A 78 -4.36 22.63 -4.94
C GLY A 78 -4.01 22.38 -3.47
N VAL A 79 -4.38 21.23 -2.90
CA VAL A 79 -4.12 20.88 -1.50
C VAL A 79 -2.66 20.45 -1.32
N LYS A 80 -1.99 20.97 -0.28
CA LYS A 80 -0.63 20.55 0.08
C LYS A 80 -0.68 19.28 0.93
N VAL A 81 -0.39 18.15 0.32
CA VAL A 81 -0.48 16.84 0.97
C VAL A 81 0.87 16.40 1.50
N GLY A 82 0.93 15.98 2.76
CA GLY A 82 2.06 15.26 3.32
C GLY A 82 1.73 13.78 3.51
N VAL A 83 2.71 12.90 3.34
CA VAL A 83 2.53 11.45 3.55
C VAL A 83 3.42 10.97 4.69
N ILE A 84 2.87 10.13 5.57
CA ILE A 84 3.65 9.42 6.58
C ILE A 84 3.55 7.91 6.38
N SER A 85 4.64 7.21 6.62
CA SER A 85 4.67 5.74 6.61
C SER A 85 5.53 5.20 7.75
N ARG A 86 5.43 3.90 8.01
CA ARG A 86 6.25 3.24 9.05
C ARG A 86 7.70 3.07 8.59
N GLY A 87 7.94 3.02 7.29
CA GLY A 87 9.20 2.54 6.74
C GLY A 87 9.34 1.04 6.99
N TYR A 88 8.31 0.24 6.68
CA TYR A 88 8.46 -1.21 6.82
C TYR A 88 9.57 -1.72 5.89
N GLY A 89 10.48 -2.53 6.42
CA GLY A 89 11.68 -2.98 5.69
C GLY A 89 12.80 -1.94 5.56
N SER A 90 12.59 -0.69 5.97
CA SER A 90 13.64 0.35 6.00
C SER A 90 14.73 -0.01 7.01
N LYS A 91 15.98 0.22 6.60
CA LYS A 91 17.19 0.15 7.43
C LYS A 91 17.82 1.54 7.63
N ALA A 92 17.00 2.60 7.68
CA ALA A 92 17.49 3.94 7.99
C ALA A 92 18.29 3.95 9.30
N THR A 93 19.37 4.71 9.32
CA THR A 93 20.21 4.88 10.52
C THR A 93 19.50 5.70 11.60
N HIS A 94 18.60 6.61 11.21
CA HIS A 94 17.88 7.50 12.10
C HIS A 94 16.42 7.69 11.65
N TYR A 95 15.54 7.90 12.63
CA TYR A 95 14.14 8.27 12.44
C TYR A 95 13.81 9.48 13.35
N PRO A 96 12.84 10.33 13.00
CA PRO A 96 12.10 10.36 11.72
C PRO A 96 13.01 10.76 10.54
N ARG A 97 12.66 10.33 9.33
CA ARG A 97 13.42 10.63 8.10
C ARG A 97 12.50 11.05 6.96
N LEU A 98 12.86 12.13 6.27
CA LEU A 98 12.28 12.51 4.99
C LEU A 98 12.82 11.63 3.86
N VAL A 99 11.94 11.23 2.95
CA VAL A 99 12.28 10.40 1.78
C VAL A 99 12.52 11.31 0.58
N ALA A 100 13.73 11.26 0.02
CA ALA A 100 14.03 11.91 -1.25
C ALA A 100 13.75 10.98 -2.43
N VAL A 101 13.39 11.52 -3.59
CA VAL A 101 13.06 10.75 -4.81
C VAL A 101 14.23 9.88 -5.29
N GLN A 102 15.46 10.30 -5.01
CA GLN A 102 16.71 9.61 -5.34
C GLN A 102 17.26 8.72 -4.21
N ASP A 103 16.55 8.61 -3.08
CA ASP A 103 17.02 7.80 -1.96
C ASP A 103 17.09 6.31 -2.32
N ASN A 104 17.93 5.58 -1.58
CA ASN A 104 18.02 4.15 -1.68
C ASN A 104 16.81 3.49 -0.98
N PRO A 105 16.03 2.61 -1.63
CA PRO A 105 14.89 1.92 -1.02
C PRO A 105 15.27 1.06 0.20
N ILE A 106 16.54 0.65 0.34
CA ILE A 106 17.02 -0.03 1.55
C ILE A 106 16.91 0.90 2.76
N GLU A 107 17.18 2.20 2.59
CA GLU A 107 17.10 3.20 3.65
C GLU A 107 15.70 3.71 3.87
N THR A 108 14.85 3.79 2.85
CA THR A 108 13.54 4.45 2.98
C THR A 108 12.35 3.48 3.01
N GLY A 109 12.56 2.24 2.59
CA GLY A 109 11.50 1.32 2.19
C GLY A 109 11.10 1.53 0.73
N ASP A 110 10.58 0.46 0.12
CA ASP A 110 10.12 0.42 -1.27
C ASP A 110 8.82 1.22 -1.48
N GLU A 111 7.81 1.05 -0.62
CA GLU A 111 6.53 1.76 -0.73
C GLU A 111 6.65 3.29 -0.49
N PRO A 112 7.35 3.78 0.55
CA PRO A 112 7.50 5.23 0.77
C PRO A 112 8.26 5.93 -0.37
N LEU A 113 9.31 5.29 -0.90
CA LEU A 113 10.05 5.82 -2.05
C LEU A 113 9.19 5.86 -3.31
N LEU A 114 8.39 4.81 -3.53
CA LEU A 114 7.45 4.77 -4.65
C LEU A 114 6.42 5.90 -4.56
N ILE A 115 5.83 6.13 -3.38
CA ILE A 115 4.88 7.23 -3.18
C ILE A 115 5.55 8.58 -3.48
N ALA A 116 6.75 8.82 -2.94
CA ALA A 116 7.50 10.05 -3.20
C ALA A 116 7.76 10.26 -4.70
N LYS A 117 8.24 9.22 -5.41
CA LYS A 117 8.48 9.25 -6.86
C LYS A 117 7.23 9.56 -7.68
N ARG A 118 6.09 8.99 -7.30
CA ARG A 118 4.85 9.06 -8.08
C ARG A 118 4.02 10.31 -7.86
N THR A 119 4.23 10.99 -6.74
CA THR A 119 3.40 12.11 -6.32
C THR A 119 4.18 13.41 -6.12
N ASN A 120 5.51 13.32 -5.98
CA ASN A 120 6.37 14.41 -5.51
C ASN A 120 5.91 15.04 -4.18
N ALA A 121 5.02 14.37 -3.43
CA ALA A 121 4.58 14.83 -2.14
C ALA A 121 5.68 14.61 -1.10
N PRO A 122 5.83 15.49 -0.09
CA PRO A 122 6.68 15.24 1.06
C PRO A 122 6.30 13.94 1.77
N VAL A 123 7.24 12.99 1.87
CA VAL A 123 7.04 11.71 2.57
C VAL A 123 8.00 11.61 3.75
N CYS A 124 7.48 11.27 4.94
CA CYS A 124 8.28 10.98 6.13
C CYS A 124 8.04 9.57 6.65
N ILE A 125 9.12 8.85 6.97
CA ILE A 125 9.05 7.55 7.63
C ILE A 125 9.41 7.66 9.10
N SER A 126 8.64 6.97 9.95
CA SER A 126 8.99 6.71 11.35
C SER A 126 8.12 5.61 11.94
N PRO A 127 8.66 4.73 12.81
CA PRO A 127 7.86 3.87 13.68
C PRO A 127 6.92 4.68 14.59
N ASN A 128 7.29 5.91 14.97
CA ASN A 128 6.48 6.82 15.75
C ASN A 128 5.78 7.85 14.83
N ARG A 129 4.48 7.68 14.65
CA ARG A 129 3.66 8.53 13.79
C ARG A 129 3.66 10.01 14.19
N GLN A 130 3.70 10.32 15.49
CA GLN A 130 3.78 11.69 15.98
C GLN A 130 5.06 12.37 15.49
N GLN A 131 6.21 11.71 15.70
CA GLN A 131 7.51 12.23 15.26
C GLN A 131 7.58 12.39 13.74
N ALA A 132 6.98 11.48 12.96
CA ALA A 132 6.90 11.64 11.50
C ALA A 132 6.13 12.91 11.12
N ILE A 133 4.96 13.14 11.72
CA ILE A 133 4.12 14.31 11.44
C ILE A 133 4.84 15.61 11.84
N GLU A 134 5.35 15.69 13.07
CA GLU A 134 6.04 16.87 13.57
C GLU A 134 7.27 17.21 12.72
N HIS A 135 8.05 16.18 12.33
CA HIS A 135 9.21 16.38 11.48
C HIS A 135 8.85 16.80 10.05
N LEU A 136 7.78 16.23 9.48
CA LEU A 136 7.30 16.59 8.15
C LEU A 136 6.80 18.04 8.13
N LEU A 137 5.94 18.42 9.08
CA LEU A 137 5.35 19.76 9.18
C LEU A 137 6.38 20.84 9.50
N LYS A 138 7.50 20.48 10.14
CA LYS A 138 8.62 21.40 10.36
C LYS A 138 9.30 21.83 9.05
N HIS A 139 9.32 20.96 8.04
CA HIS A 139 10.04 21.21 6.78
C HIS A 139 9.11 21.60 5.63
N PHE A 140 7.85 21.15 5.66
CA PHE A 140 6.90 21.37 4.59
C PHE A 140 5.56 21.85 5.14
N PRO A 141 4.96 22.91 4.56
CA PRO A 141 3.58 23.24 4.85
C PRO A 141 2.68 22.15 4.25
N CYS A 142 1.87 21.52 5.08
CA CYS A 142 0.84 20.56 4.63
C CYS A 142 -0.52 21.01 5.17
N ASP A 143 -1.55 20.86 4.35
CA ASP A 143 -2.94 21.09 4.71
C ASP A 143 -3.60 19.80 5.23
N VAL A 144 -3.03 18.63 4.90
CA VAL A 144 -3.52 17.31 5.29
C VAL A 144 -2.36 16.30 5.30
N ILE A 145 -2.47 15.30 6.18
CA ILE A 145 -1.56 14.16 6.24
C ILE A 145 -2.28 12.88 5.82
N ILE A 146 -1.68 12.12 4.91
CA ILE A 146 -2.09 10.76 4.57
C ILE A 146 -1.14 9.77 5.23
N SER A 147 -1.65 8.86 6.04
CA SER A 147 -0.87 7.75 6.60
C SER A 147 -1.03 6.51 5.72
N ASP A 148 0.08 6.08 5.12
CA ASP A 148 0.20 4.78 4.46
C ASP A 148 0.34 3.68 5.52
N ASP A 149 -0.75 2.95 5.70
CA ASP A 149 -1.02 2.02 6.80
C ASP A 149 -1.04 2.68 8.19
N GLY A 150 -1.98 2.25 9.01
CA GLY A 150 -2.22 2.91 10.29
C GLY A 150 -3.55 2.60 10.98
N LEU A 151 -4.40 1.75 10.40
CA LEU A 151 -5.71 1.42 10.99
C LEU A 151 -5.58 0.93 12.45
N GLN A 152 -4.57 0.10 12.72
CA GLN A 152 -4.27 -0.42 14.05
C GLN A 152 -3.49 0.57 14.94
N HIS A 153 -3.06 1.73 14.42
CA HIS A 153 -2.25 2.71 15.16
C HIS A 153 -3.13 3.73 15.91
N TYR A 154 -3.92 3.22 16.86
CA TYR A 154 -4.88 4.00 17.67
C TYR A 154 -4.26 5.15 18.50
N LYS A 155 -2.94 5.17 18.68
CA LYS A 155 -2.22 6.29 19.32
C LYS A 155 -2.27 7.57 18.47
N LEU A 156 -2.46 7.47 17.16
CA LEU A 156 -2.65 8.60 16.27
C LEU A 156 -4.15 8.85 16.11
N GLN A 157 -4.62 10.02 16.49
CA GLN A 157 -5.97 10.45 16.14
C GLN A 157 -6.05 10.71 14.63
N ARG A 158 -7.22 10.46 14.06
CA ARG A 158 -7.49 10.58 12.63
C ARG A 158 -8.87 11.12 12.40
N ASP A 159 -9.02 11.83 11.30
CA ASP A 159 -10.25 12.46 10.87
C ASP A 159 -11.04 11.56 9.92
N LYS A 160 -10.32 10.78 9.08
CA LYS A 160 -10.91 9.84 8.12
C LYS A 160 -10.13 8.55 8.01
N GLU A 161 -10.83 7.45 7.74
CA GLU A 161 -10.26 6.14 7.51
C GLU A 161 -10.79 5.49 6.22
N ILE A 162 -9.85 5.04 5.39
CA ILE A 162 -10.09 4.28 4.18
C ILE A 162 -9.57 2.85 4.39
N VAL A 163 -10.41 1.86 4.11
CA VAL A 163 -10.01 0.43 4.11
C VAL A 163 -9.96 -0.10 2.69
N VAL A 164 -8.81 -0.66 2.32
CA VAL A 164 -8.62 -1.36 1.05
C VAL A 164 -8.73 -2.87 1.24
N ILE A 165 -9.66 -3.48 0.51
CA ILE A 165 -9.93 -4.92 0.51
C ILE A 165 -9.54 -5.48 -0.85
N ASP A 166 -8.76 -6.56 -0.87
CA ASP A 166 -8.54 -7.33 -2.10
C ASP A 166 -9.79 -8.18 -2.38
N ALA A 167 -10.45 -7.94 -3.52
CA ALA A 167 -11.74 -8.57 -3.82
C ALA A 167 -11.64 -10.10 -4.00
N GLN A 168 -10.47 -10.59 -4.42
CA GLN A 168 -10.22 -12.02 -4.64
C GLN A 168 -9.91 -12.74 -3.32
N ARG A 169 -9.06 -12.15 -2.48
CA ARG A 169 -8.61 -12.75 -1.21
C ARG A 169 -9.57 -12.50 -0.05
N GLN A 170 -10.32 -11.40 -0.11
CA GLN A 170 -11.22 -10.93 0.94
C GLN A 170 -10.58 -11.08 2.33
N PHE A 171 -11.17 -11.89 3.20
CA PHE A 171 -10.74 -12.08 4.60
C PHE A 171 -10.13 -13.46 4.87
N GLY A 172 -9.84 -14.25 3.83
CA GLY A 172 -9.36 -15.62 3.98
C GLY A 172 -10.31 -16.46 4.84
N ASN A 173 -9.77 -17.18 5.82
CA ASN A 173 -10.56 -18.03 6.73
C ASN A 173 -11.33 -17.28 7.84
N GLY A 174 -11.37 -15.94 7.79
CA GLY A 174 -12.13 -15.06 8.69
C GLY A 174 -11.54 -14.90 10.11
N CYS A 175 -10.44 -15.57 10.42
CA CYS A 175 -9.80 -15.47 11.73
C CYS A 175 -8.75 -14.35 11.78
N VAL A 176 -8.52 -13.83 12.98
CA VAL A 176 -7.38 -12.96 13.24
C VAL A 176 -6.08 -13.75 13.37
N LEU A 177 -4.95 -13.04 13.30
CA LEU A 177 -3.62 -13.59 13.51
C LEU A 177 -3.53 -14.34 14.85
N PRO A 178 -2.78 -15.46 14.92
CA PRO A 178 -2.08 -16.14 13.81
C PRO A 178 -2.96 -17.17 13.06
N ALA A 179 -4.16 -17.48 13.54
CA ALA A 179 -5.02 -18.51 12.93
C ALA A 179 -5.55 -18.11 11.55
N GLY A 180 -5.66 -16.81 11.27
CA GLY A 180 -6.03 -16.25 9.98
C GLY A 180 -5.24 -15.00 9.62
N PRO A 181 -5.50 -14.40 8.45
CA PRO A 181 -4.70 -13.28 7.95
C PRO A 181 -5.09 -11.93 8.56
N LEU A 182 -6.18 -11.86 9.36
CA LEU A 182 -6.73 -10.59 9.81
C LEU A 182 -5.95 -9.99 10.99
N ARG A 183 -5.67 -8.69 10.92
CA ARG A 183 -5.16 -7.86 12.02
C ARG A 183 -6.29 -7.37 12.93
N GLU A 184 -7.50 -7.23 12.38
CA GLU A 184 -8.74 -6.86 13.08
C GLU A 184 -9.93 -7.59 12.46
N PRO A 185 -11.01 -7.86 13.22
CA PRO A 185 -12.17 -8.58 12.70
C PRO A 185 -12.92 -7.78 11.61
N PRO A 186 -13.68 -8.44 10.73
CA PRO A 186 -14.42 -7.77 9.64
C PRO A 186 -15.43 -6.72 10.13
N SER A 187 -15.94 -6.85 11.36
CA SER A 187 -16.82 -5.85 11.98
C SER A 187 -16.18 -4.46 12.10
N ARG A 188 -14.86 -4.35 11.95
CA ARG A 188 -14.16 -3.06 11.86
C ARG A 188 -14.65 -2.19 10.70
N LEU A 189 -15.12 -2.81 9.60
CA LEU A 189 -15.65 -2.10 8.44
C LEU A 189 -16.84 -1.19 8.78
N ASN A 190 -17.61 -1.50 9.82
CA ASN A 190 -18.78 -0.69 10.21
C ASN A 190 -18.41 0.68 10.81
N SER A 191 -17.12 0.98 10.95
CA SER A 191 -16.62 2.16 11.68
C SER A 191 -15.59 2.95 10.88
N VAL A 192 -15.45 2.67 9.59
CA VAL A 192 -14.55 3.41 8.69
C VAL A 192 -15.38 4.26 7.75
N ASP A 193 -14.80 5.35 7.25
CA ASP A 193 -15.51 6.32 6.41
C ASP A 193 -15.69 5.81 4.98
N TRP A 194 -14.72 5.03 4.47
CA TRP A 194 -14.79 4.53 3.10
C TRP A 194 -14.11 3.18 2.93
N ILE A 195 -14.72 2.32 2.11
CA ILE A 195 -14.23 0.97 1.82
C ILE A 195 -14.04 0.87 0.31
N ILE A 196 -12.83 0.51 -0.12
CA ILE A 196 -12.45 0.36 -1.51
C ILE A 196 -12.11 -1.09 -1.79
N ASN A 197 -12.76 -1.68 -2.79
CA ASN A 197 -12.47 -3.03 -3.23
C ASN A 197 -11.53 -3.04 -4.43
N ASN A 198 -10.39 -3.69 -4.29
CA ASN A 198 -9.40 -3.82 -5.33
C ASN A 198 -9.70 -5.02 -6.23
N GLY A 199 -10.07 -4.76 -7.48
CA GLY A 199 -10.24 -5.77 -8.53
C GLY A 199 -11.64 -6.36 -8.69
N GLY A 200 -12.65 -5.88 -7.97
CA GLY A 200 -14.04 -6.30 -8.16
C GLY A 200 -14.97 -5.87 -7.02
N ALA A 201 -16.28 -5.90 -7.25
CA ALA A 201 -17.27 -5.59 -6.22
C ALA A 201 -17.30 -6.67 -5.11
N THR A 202 -17.61 -6.26 -3.89
CA THR A 202 -17.82 -7.18 -2.76
C THR A 202 -19.11 -6.81 -2.02
N PRO A 203 -19.64 -7.68 -1.15
CA PRO A 203 -20.81 -7.35 -0.34
C PRO A 203 -20.60 -6.16 0.63
N PHE A 204 -19.35 -5.71 0.81
CA PHE A 204 -18.99 -4.68 1.79
C PHE A 204 -18.98 -3.27 1.21
N SER A 205 -18.88 -3.11 -0.11
CA SER A 205 -18.83 -1.81 -0.77
C SER A 205 -19.05 -1.93 -2.28
N SER A 206 -19.66 -0.91 -2.87
CA SER A 206 -19.80 -0.73 -4.31
C SER A 206 -18.60 -0.02 -4.94
N SER A 207 -17.78 0.68 -4.13
CA SER A 207 -16.58 1.36 -4.60
C SER A 207 -15.51 0.35 -5.01
N VAL A 208 -15.27 0.26 -6.32
CA VAL A 208 -14.28 -0.63 -6.92
C VAL A 208 -13.11 0.20 -7.45
N MET A 209 -11.90 -0.21 -7.05
CA MET A 209 -10.66 0.22 -7.67
C MET A 209 -10.25 -0.80 -8.74
N THR A 210 -10.00 -0.31 -9.94
CA THR A 210 -9.33 -1.06 -10.99
C THR A 210 -7.90 -0.57 -11.11
N LEU A 211 -6.94 -1.48 -11.26
CA LEU A 211 -5.56 -1.14 -11.54
C LEU A 211 -5.34 -1.20 -13.05
N ILE A 212 -4.95 -0.07 -13.65
CA ILE A 212 -4.78 0.07 -15.10
C ILE A 212 -3.29 0.01 -15.46
N PRO A 213 -2.82 -1.09 -16.09
CA PRO A 213 -1.45 -1.23 -16.57
C PRO A 213 -1.34 -0.70 -18.01
N LYS A 214 -1.12 0.60 -18.19
CA LYS A 214 -1.12 1.20 -19.53
C LYS A 214 0.23 1.09 -20.26
N TYR A 215 1.32 1.22 -19.51
CA TYR A 215 2.66 1.38 -20.08
C TYR A 215 3.65 0.36 -19.51
N ALA A 216 4.70 0.09 -20.29
CA ALA A 216 5.96 -0.44 -19.80
C ALA A 216 6.99 0.69 -19.83
N ILE A 217 7.73 0.87 -18.74
CA ILE A 217 8.78 1.88 -18.64
C ILE A 217 10.12 1.18 -18.55
N HIS A 218 11.03 1.54 -19.45
CA HIS A 218 12.39 1.04 -19.47
C HIS A 218 13.14 1.54 -18.24
N LEU A 219 13.71 0.63 -17.46
CA LEU A 219 14.20 0.97 -16.13
C LEU A 219 15.41 1.90 -16.15
N GLN A 220 16.34 1.76 -17.12
CA GLN A 220 17.51 2.64 -17.21
C GLN A 220 17.21 3.99 -17.87
N THR A 221 16.55 4.00 -19.03
CA THR A 221 16.37 5.19 -19.87
C THR A 221 15.11 5.99 -19.54
N GLY A 222 14.14 5.40 -18.84
CA GLY A 222 12.81 5.99 -18.67
C GLY A 222 11.95 5.96 -19.93
N GLU A 223 12.40 5.32 -21.01
CA GLU A 223 11.61 5.16 -22.23
C GLU A 223 10.26 4.51 -21.90
N THR A 224 9.18 5.15 -22.32
CA THR A 224 7.82 4.69 -22.05
C THR A 224 7.22 4.15 -23.35
N ARG A 225 6.73 2.91 -23.30
CA ARG A 225 6.04 2.24 -24.42
C ARG A 225 4.66 1.77 -23.98
N LEU A 226 3.73 1.64 -24.91
CA LEU A 226 2.44 1.06 -24.59
C LEU A 226 2.66 -0.42 -24.26
N LEU A 227 1.99 -0.91 -23.23
CA LEU A 227 2.13 -2.32 -22.85
C LEU A 227 1.62 -3.25 -23.97
N ALA A 228 0.67 -2.76 -24.78
CA ALA A 228 0.18 -3.40 -25.99
C ALA A 228 1.26 -3.61 -27.08
N ASP A 229 2.31 -2.79 -27.12
CA ASP A 229 3.41 -2.92 -28.09
C ASP A 229 4.24 -4.20 -27.86
N PHE A 230 4.09 -4.81 -26.67
CA PHE A 230 4.72 -6.08 -26.29
C PHE A 230 3.80 -7.29 -26.50
N ALA A 231 2.62 -7.11 -27.10
CA ALA A 231 1.72 -8.22 -27.41
C ALA A 231 2.45 -9.29 -28.25
N GLN A 232 2.21 -10.57 -27.93
CA GLN A 232 2.87 -11.74 -28.52
C GLN A 232 4.39 -11.84 -28.28
N GLN A 233 5.03 -10.85 -27.65
CA GLN A 233 6.44 -10.96 -27.29
C GLN A 233 6.61 -11.93 -26.11
N ARG A 234 7.67 -12.73 -26.18
CA ARG A 234 8.09 -13.61 -25.09
C ARG A 234 8.89 -12.80 -24.08
N ILE A 235 8.43 -12.76 -22.83
CA ILE A 235 9.09 -12.01 -21.75
C ILE A 235 9.39 -12.91 -20.55
N THR A 236 10.31 -12.48 -19.69
CA THR A 236 10.50 -13.01 -18.34
C THR A 236 9.82 -12.06 -17.36
N ALA A 237 8.91 -12.55 -16.51
CA ALA A 237 8.21 -11.73 -15.53
C ALA A 237 8.70 -12.02 -14.10
N VAL A 238 8.96 -10.98 -13.32
CA VAL A 238 9.32 -11.11 -11.91
C VAL A 238 8.43 -10.25 -11.03
N ALA A 239 8.15 -10.71 -9.81
CA ALA A 239 7.36 -9.93 -8.86
C ALA A 239 7.69 -10.29 -7.40
N GLY A 240 7.98 -9.28 -6.58
CA GLY A 240 8.24 -9.35 -5.14
C GLY A 240 7.17 -8.60 -4.33
N ILE A 241 5.90 -8.96 -4.57
CA ILE A 241 4.72 -8.37 -3.91
C ILE A 241 3.92 -9.47 -3.18
N GLY A 242 2.99 -9.09 -2.31
CA GLY A 242 2.16 -10.05 -1.58
C GLY A 242 1.30 -11.00 -2.43
N ASN A 243 1.08 -10.71 -3.73
CA ASN A 243 0.43 -11.62 -4.68
C ASN A 243 1.08 -11.57 -6.08
N PRO A 244 2.24 -12.22 -6.29
CA PRO A 244 2.98 -12.16 -7.56
C PRO A 244 2.15 -12.68 -8.74
N GLN A 245 1.31 -13.69 -8.51
CA GLN A 245 0.47 -14.29 -9.55
C GLN A 245 -0.45 -13.28 -10.23
N ARG A 246 -0.95 -12.27 -9.48
CA ARG A 246 -1.79 -11.22 -10.04
C ARG A 246 -1.07 -10.42 -11.12
N PHE A 247 0.22 -10.14 -10.93
CA PHE A 247 1.03 -9.45 -11.93
C PHE A 247 1.21 -10.30 -13.19
N PHE A 248 1.53 -11.59 -13.03
CA PHE A 248 1.72 -12.49 -14.17
C PHE A 248 0.44 -12.69 -14.98
N THR A 249 -0.68 -12.92 -14.30
CA THR A 249 -2.00 -13.07 -14.93
C THR A 249 -2.44 -11.78 -15.62
N MET A 250 -2.13 -10.61 -15.06
CA MET A 250 -2.38 -9.32 -15.72
C MET A 250 -1.62 -9.19 -17.04
N LEU A 251 -0.32 -9.53 -17.07
CA LEU A 251 0.46 -9.51 -18.31
C LEU A 251 -0.10 -10.47 -19.36
N GLN A 252 -0.46 -11.69 -18.95
CA GLN A 252 -1.07 -12.69 -19.84
C GLN A 252 -2.42 -12.21 -20.40
N GLY A 253 -3.24 -11.55 -19.58
CA GLY A 253 -4.52 -10.97 -20.00
C GLY A 253 -4.39 -9.86 -21.05
N LEU A 254 -3.18 -9.31 -21.23
CA LEU A 254 -2.84 -8.32 -22.26
C LEU A 254 -2.17 -8.96 -23.49
N ASN A 255 -2.30 -10.28 -23.66
CA ASN A 255 -1.70 -11.05 -24.75
C ASN A 255 -0.16 -11.02 -24.78
N ILE A 256 0.50 -10.75 -23.65
CA ILE A 256 1.96 -10.87 -23.53
C ILE A 256 2.30 -12.33 -23.17
N VAL A 257 3.29 -12.90 -23.87
CA VAL A 257 3.69 -14.29 -23.66
C VAL A 257 4.70 -14.35 -22.51
N VAL A 258 4.24 -14.64 -21.30
CA VAL A 258 5.10 -14.87 -20.13
C VAL A 258 5.78 -16.24 -20.26
N ALA A 259 6.96 -16.26 -20.87
CA ALA A 259 7.71 -17.48 -21.15
C ALA A 259 8.38 -18.07 -19.90
N GLU A 260 8.69 -17.20 -18.93
CA GLU A 260 9.23 -17.56 -17.62
C GLU A 260 8.68 -16.58 -16.59
N SER A 261 8.33 -17.06 -15.39
CA SER A 261 7.94 -16.21 -14.28
C SER A 261 8.65 -16.58 -12.99
N HIS A 262 8.99 -15.59 -12.17
CA HIS A 262 9.64 -15.79 -10.88
C HIS A 262 9.05 -14.91 -9.79
N ALA A 263 8.50 -15.56 -8.76
CA ALA A 263 8.02 -14.89 -7.56
C ALA A 263 9.15 -14.75 -6.54
N PHE A 264 9.45 -13.50 -6.17
CA PHE A 264 10.33 -13.18 -5.05
C PHE A 264 9.51 -12.97 -3.77
N GLN A 265 10.18 -12.97 -2.62
CA GLN A 265 9.54 -12.63 -1.35
C GLN A 265 9.17 -11.15 -1.30
N ASP A 266 8.09 -10.84 -0.58
CA ASP A 266 7.64 -9.47 -0.38
C ASP A 266 8.71 -8.67 0.40
N HIS A 267 9.02 -7.46 -0.05
CA HIS A 267 10.10 -6.61 0.48
C HIS A 267 11.51 -7.25 0.48
N GLN A 268 11.74 -8.30 -0.31
CA GLN A 268 13.07 -8.88 -0.47
C GLN A 268 14.05 -7.86 -1.08
N ALA A 269 15.24 -7.74 -0.49
CA ALA A 269 16.35 -6.98 -1.05
C ALA A 269 16.91 -7.69 -2.29
N TYR A 270 17.23 -6.91 -3.33
CA TYR A 270 17.70 -7.45 -4.60
C TYR A 270 19.17 -7.14 -4.86
N THR A 271 19.86 -8.14 -5.41
CA THR A 271 21.19 -8.04 -5.99
C THR A 271 21.14 -8.55 -7.43
N LEU A 272 22.12 -8.15 -8.25
CA LEU A 272 22.18 -8.56 -9.65
C LEU A 272 22.24 -10.09 -9.81
N ASP A 273 22.94 -10.78 -8.91
CA ASP A 273 23.11 -12.25 -8.91
C ASP A 273 21.79 -13.02 -8.93
N LEU A 274 20.75 -12.48 -8.27
CA LEU A 274 19.41 -13.10 -8.26
C LEU A 274 18.76 -13.18 -9.65
N PHE A 275 19.25 -12.36 -10.60
CA PHE A 275 18.73 -12.24 -11.95
C PHE A 275 19.62 -12.90 -13.02
N GLU A 276 20.83 -13.35 -12.69
CA GLU A 276 21.77 -13.93 -13.66
C GLU A 276 21.24 -15.18 -14.36
N LYS A 277 20.35 -15.92 -13.69
CA LYS A 277 19.68 -17.11 -14.22
C LYS A 277 18.71 -16.83 -15.36
N PHE A 278 18.29 -15.58 -15.55
CA PHE A 278 17.30 -15.21 -16.56
C PHE A 278 17.97 -14.94 -17.92
N ASP A 279 17.23 -15.25 -18.98
CA ASP A 279 17.66 -15.02 -20.37
C ASP A 279 17.88 -13.52 -20.67
N LYS A 280 19.14 -13.12 -20.86
CA LYS A 280 19.54 -11.72 -21.11
C LYS A 280 19.04 -11.16 -22.44
N ASN A 281 18.66 -12.03 -23.39
CA ASN A 281 18.13 -11.61 -24.68
C ASN A 281 16.61 -11.40 -24.66
N ARG A 282 15.96 -11.75 -23.54
CA ARG A 282 14.52 -11.63 -23.37
C ARG A 282 14.19 -10.40 -22.53
N PRO A 283 13.21 -9.56 -22.91
CA PRO A 283 12.77 -8.48 -22.04
C PRO A 283 12.32 -9.01 -20.68
N LEU A 284 12.79 -8.36 -19.60
CA LEU A 284 12.41 -8.69 -18.23
C LEU A 284 11.43 -7.64 -17.71
N PHE A 285 10.26 -8.08 -17.26
CA PHE A 285 9.18 -7.24 -16.77
C PHE A 285 9.04 -7.41 -15.26
N MET A 286 8.94 -6.31 -14.53
CA MET A 286 8.73 -6.32 -13.08
C MET A 286 7.63 -5.37 -12.63
N THR A 287 7.18 -5.52 -11.39
CA THR A 287 6.28 -4.53 -10.79
C THR A 287 7.02 -3.22 -10.54
N GLU A 288 6.29 -2.11 -10.49
CA GLU A 288 6.88 -0.81 -10.15
C GLU A 288 7.52 -0.80 -8.74
N LYS A 289 6.97 -1.57 -7.80
CA LYS A 289 7.57 -1.76 -6.47
C LYS A 289 8.90 -2.51 -6.52
N ASP A 290 9.07 -3.39 -7.48
CA ASP A 290 10.34 -4.10 -7.70
C ASP A 290 11.36 -3.21 -8.41
N ALA A 291 10.89 -2.38 -9.33
CA ALA A 291 11.69 -1.43 -10.10
C ALA A 291 12.52 -0.50 -9.22
N VAL A 292 11.93 0.04 -8.13
CA VAL A 292 12.64 0.96 -7.24
C VAL A 292 13.88 0.31 -6.62
N LYS A 293 13.87 -1.02 -6.40
CA LYS A 293 14.99 -1.80 -5.84
C LYS A 293 16.06 -2.13 -6.89
N CYS A 294 15.68 -2.19 -8.16
CA CYS A 294 16.54 -2.62 -9.25
C CYS A 294 17.29 -1.47 -9.95
N GLN A 295 16.89 -0.21 -9.71
CA GLN A 295 17.36 0.96 -10.46
C GLN A 295 18.89 1.03 -10.64
N VAL A 296 19.65 0.72 -9.58
CA VAL A 296 21.11 0.90 -9.56
C VAL A 296 21.90 -0.17 -10.34
N PHE A 297 21.30 -1.32 -10.62
CA PHE A 297 21.93 -2.42 -11.36
C PHE A 297 21.08 -2.89 -12.55
N ALA A 298 20.09 -2.07 -12.94
CA ALA A 298 19.18 -2.35 -14.03
C ALA A 298 19.95 -2.72 -15.31
N GLN A 299 19.42 -3.66 -16.09
CA GLN A 299 19.99 -4.07 -17.38
C GLN A 299 19.23 -3.43 -18.56
N PRO A 300 19.82 -3.37 -19.78
CA PRO A 300 19.23 -2.71 -20.95
C PRO A 300 17.94 -3.33 -21.51
N ASN A 301 17.49 -4.46 -20.95
CA ASN A 301 16.28 -5.16 -21.36
C ASN A 301 15.22 -5.17 -20.24
N TRP A 302 15.40 -4.37 -19.18
CA TRP A 302 14.52 -4.38 -18.01
C TRP A 302 13.46 -3.29 -18.09
N TRP A 303 12.23 -3.70 -17.87
CA TRP A 303 11.03 -2.88 -17.90
C TRP A 303 10.26 -3.05 -16.60
N TYR A 304 9.56 -2.01 -16.17
CA TYR A 304 8.56 -2.11 -15.13
C TYR A 304 7.21 -1.64 -15.62
N VAL A 305 6.16 -2.18 -15.00
CA VAL A 305 4.78 -1.85 -15.35
C VAL A 305 4.17 -1.07 -14.19
N PRO A 306 4.08 0.27 -14.29
CA PRO A 306 3.26 1.05 -13.37
C PRO A 306 1.80 0.65 -13.50
N VAL A 307 1.09 0.69 -12.37
CA VAL A 307 -0.37 0.54 -12.33
C VAL A 307 -0.99 1.77 -11.73
N ASP A 308 -1.97 2.33 -12.43
CA ASP A 308 -2.76 3.46 -11.96
C ASP A 308 -4.05 2.97 -11.32
N ALA A 309 -4.38 3.50 -10.15
CA ALA A 309 -5.67 3.23 -9.52
C ALA A 309 -6.73 4.12 -10.15
N GLU A 310 -7.73 3.49 -10.76
CA GLU A 310 -8.96 4.14 -11.18
C GLU A 310 -10.08 3.75 -10.23
N ILE A 311 -10.66 4.77 -9.58
CA ILE A 311 -11.76 4.64 -8.64
C ILE A 311 -12.80 5.63 -9.10
N ALA A 312 -13.75 5.18 -9.92
CA ALA A 312 -14.84 6.00 -10.42
C ALA A 312 -16.13 5.60 -9.69
N SER A 313 -16.45 6.34 -8.63
CA SER A 313 -17.73 6.22 -7.93
C SER A 313 -18.17 7.58 -7.38
N ASP A 314 -19.48 7.82 -7.28
CA ASP A 314 -20.02 9.02 -6.62
C ASP A 314 -19.49 9.12 -5.17
N GLU A 315 -19.29 7.98 -4.52
CA GLU A 315 -18.65 7.89 -3.19
C GLU A 315 -17.24 8.47 -3.17
N SER A 316 -16.42 8.23 -4.20
CA SER A 316 -15.07 8.78 -4.27
C SER A 316 -15.07 10.31 -4.35
N GLN A 317 -15.98 10.89 -5.15
CA GLN A 317 -16.13 12.34 -5.26
C GLN A 317 -16.65 12.95 -3.96
N GLY A 318 -17.65 12.31 -3.33
CA GLY A 318 -18.18 12.72 -2.03
C GLY A 318 -17.13 12.70 -0.93
N PHE A 319 -16.30 11.65 -0.87
CA PHE A 319 -15.21 11.56 0.10
C PHE A 319 -14.18 12.68 -0.08
N ILE A 320 -13.76 12.97 -1.32
CA ILE A 320 -12.82 14.06 -1.61
C ILE A 320 -13.42 15.41 -1.21
N ALA A 321 -14.68 15.67 -1.55
CA ALA A 321 -15.35 16.92 -1.21
C ALA A 321 -15.46 17.13 0.32
N ASP A 322 -15.86 16.10 1.05
CA ASP A 322 -15.95 16.12 2.53
C ASP A 322 -14.57 16.34 3.17
N LEU A 323 -13.52 15.70 2.64
CA LEU A 323 -12.16 15.91 3.12
C LEU A 323 -11.66 17.35 2.86
N ILE A 324 -11.96 17.92 1.70
CA ILE A 324 -11.62 19.32 1.38
C ILE A 324 -12.34 20.28 2.33
N GLN A 325 -13.61 20.02 2.64
CA GLN A 325 -14.35 20.82 3.60
C GLN A 325 -13.70 20.75 4.99
N ARG A 326 -13.34 19.55 5.46
CA ARG A 326 -12.65 19.35 6.74
C ARG A 326 -11.31 20.10 6.82
N ILE A 327 -10.56 20.13 5.72
CA ILE A 327 -9.31 20.90 5.63
C ILE A 327 -9.58 22.40 5.80
N LYS A 328 -10.59 22.94 5.12
CA LYS A 328 -10.97 24.35 5.23
C LYS A 328 -11.42 24.72 6.64
N GLU A 329 -12.25 23.88 7.28
CA GLU A 329 -12.68 24.07 8.66
C GLU A 329 -11.50 24.10 9.63
N ASN A 330 -10.51 23.21 9.45
CA ASN A 330 -9.32 23.19 10.27
C ASN A 330 -8.46 24.45 10.09
N GLN A 331 -8.30 24.93 8.86
CA GLN A 331 -7.56 26.17 8.57
C GLN A 331 -8.25 27.40 9.20
N GLN A 332 -9.58 27.47 9.19
CA GLN A 332 -10.34 28.54 9.83
C GLN A 332 -10.17 28.53 11.36
N ASN A 333 -10.18 27.35 11.99
CA ASN A 333 -10.00 27.22 13.43
C ASN A 333 -8.59 27.62 13.92
N ILE A 334 -7.57 27.53 13.07
CA ILE A 334 -6.19 27.94 13.40
C ILE A 334 -6.00 29.46 13.25
N ALA A 335 -6.83 30.12 12.43
CA ALA A 335 -6.74 31.55 12.17
C ALA A 335 -7.42 32.43 13.25
N LEU A 336 -8.15 31.82 14.19
CA LEU A 336 -8.85 32.47 15.31
C LEU A 336 -8.04 32.37 16.60
#